data_AF-A0A4Q2LGZ7-F1
#
_entry.id   AF-A0A4Q2LGZ7-F1
#
_cell.length_a   1.000
_cell.length_b   1.000
_cell.length_c   1.000
_cell.angle_alpha   90.00
_cell.angle_beta   90.00
_cell.angle_gamma   90.00
#
_symmetry.space_group_name_H-M   'P 1'
#
loop_
_entity.id
_entity.type
_entity.pdbx_description
1 polymer ?
#
loop_
_entity_poly.entity_id
_entity_poly.type
_entity_poly.pdbx_seq_one_letter_code
_entity_poly.pdbx_strand_id
1 'polypeptide(L)'
;MKDKVKGLVVGLSIGLMFSGAVALAADYRTTIQPMFKELNFYFNGDLKVIDEAIAHNGTTYVPVRTIAKAVGTTVKPDFDRQSIYLGKEPKNKGLTLEQAMSKVWNKYKNELPPSYKYMMLDSLTETGEYRIKIYAVVIDDYKTGLSHTTTYNFYDVNKHTGKITPEFD
;
A
#
# COMPACT_ATOMS: atom_id res chain seq x y z
N MET A 1 27.88 -20.01 -56.10
CA MET A 1 28.33 -19.61 -54.75
C MET A 1 27.83 -18.22 -54.33
N LYS A 2 27.71 -17.24 -55.24
CA LYS A 2 27.24 -15.88 -54.91
C LYS A 2 25.83 -15.82 -54.29
N ASP A 3 24.91 -16.68 -54.71
CA ASP A 3 23.51 -16.63 -54.22
C ASP A 3 23.33 -17.23 -52.83
N LYS A 4 24.16 -18.21 -52.45
CA LYS A 4 24.17 -18.80 -51.11
C LYS A 4 24.71 -17.82 -50.05
N VAL A 5 25.69 -17.00 -50.43
CA VAL A 5 26.26 -15.95 -49.57
C VAL A 5 25.25 -14.82 -49.34
N LYS A 6 24.47 -14.44 -50.38
CA LYS A 6 23.38 -13.47 -50.23
C LYS A 6 22.28 -13.95 -49.28
N GLY A 7 21.89 -15.23 -49.39
CA GLY A 7 20.93 -15.85 -48.47
C GLY A 7 21.41 -15.87 -47.02
N LEU A 8 22.70 -16.13 -46.79
CA LEU A 8 23.31 -16.09 -45.46
C LEU A 8 23.31 -14.68 -44.86
N VAL A 9 23.66 -13.66 -45.66
CA VAL A 9 23.69 -12.26 -45.20
C VAL A 9 22.28 -11.79 -44.83
N VAL A 10 21.27 -12.10 -45.64
CA VAL A 10 19.87 -11.75 -45.34
C VAL A 10 19.35 -12.52 -44.11
N GLY A 11 19.67 -13.81 -44.00
CA GLY A 11 19.31 -14.62 -42.84
C GLY A 11 19.95 -14.13 -41.54
N LEU A 12 21.23 -13.72 -41.56
CA LEU A 12 21.90 -13.12 -40.41
C LEU A 12 21.28 -11.76 -40.03
N SER A 13 20.92 -10.96 -41.03
CA SER A 13 20.30 -9.64 -40.82
C SER A 13 18.96 -9.77 -40.09
N ILE A 14 18.13 -10.73 -40.52
CA ILE A 14 16.83 -11.00 -39.90
C ILE A 14 17.02 -11.68 -38.53
N GLY A 15 17.96 -12.62 -38.40
CA GLY A 15 18.27 -13.28 -37.13
C GLY A 15 18.75 -12.30 -36.05
N LEU A 16 19.59 -11.31 -36.43
CA LEU A 16 20.04 -10.25 -35.53
C LEU A 16 18.92 -9.28 -35.13
N MET A 17 17.91 -9.08 -35.99
CA MET A 17 16.72 -8.30 -35.65
C MET A 17 15.82 -9.02 -34.63
N PHE A 18 15.77 -10.36 -34.63
CA PHE A 18 14.97 -11.15 -33.69
C PHE A 18 15.68 -11.48 -32.37
N SER A 19 17.00 -11.33 -32.27
CA SER A 19 17.73 -11.50 -31.00
C SER A 19 17.68 -10.28 -30.06
N GLY A 20 16.99 -9.21 -30.48
CA GLY A 20 17.04 -7.88 -29.85
C GLY A 20 16.08 -7.61 -28.69
N ALA A 21 15.41 -8.63 -28.12
CA ALA A 21 14.58 -8.41 -26.94
C ALA A 21 14.48 -9.66 -26.04
N VAL A 22 15.61 -10.09 -25.47
CA VAL A 22 15.52 -10.57 -24.08
C VAL A 22 15.27 -9.31 -23.26
N ALA A 23 13.99 -9.00 -23.05
CA ALA A 23 13.60 -8.10 -21.98
C ALA A 23 14.15 -8.72 -20.70
N LEU A 24 15.28 -8.19 -20.23
CA LEU A 24 15.73 -8.42 -18.87
C LEU A 24 14.59 -7.90 -18.02
N ALA A 25 13.80 -8.81 -17.43
CA ALA A 25 12.90 -8.46 -16.36
C ALA A 25 13.80 -7.79 -15.31
N ALA A 26 13.71 -6.47 -15.20
CA ALA A 26 14.37 -5.73 -14.14
C ALA A 26 13.96 -6.43 -12.85
N ASP A 27 14.94 -7.02 -12.17
CA ASP A 27 14.74 -7.69 -10.90
C ASP A 27 14.00 -6.71 -9.99
N TYR A 28 12.72 -6.98 -9.69
CA TYR A 28 11.85 -6.14 -8.85
C TYR A 28 12.31 -6.10 -7.38
N ARG A 29 13.51 -6.63 -7.11
CA ARG A 29 14.28 -6.41 -5.90
C ARG A 29 15.32 -5.33 -6.14
N THR A 30 14.89 -4.10 -6.40
CA THR A 30 15.76 -2.95 -6.13
C THR A 30 16.05 -2.97 -4.63
N THR A 31 17.21 -3.49 -4.25
CA THR A 31 17.77 -3.28 -2.93
C THR A 31 17.77 -1.78 -2.71
N ILE A 32 16.91 -1.30 -1.81
CA ILE A 32 17.03 0.05 -1.30
C ILE A 32 18.43 0.09 -0.70
N GLN A 33 19.33 0.88 -1.27
CA GLN A 33 20.56 1.26 -0.60
C GLN A 33 20.26 2.57 0.13
N PRO A 34 19.68 2.52 1.35
CA PRO A 34 19.39 3.73 2.08
C PRO A 34 20.72 4.40 2.39
N MET A 35 20.94 5.58 1.82
CA MET A 35 22.02 6.45 2.29
C MET A 35 21.50 7.15 3.53
N PHE A 36 21.96 6.70 4.70
CA PHE A 36 21.80 7.45 5.94
C PHE A 36 22.56 8.76 5.82
N LYS A 37 21.88 9.88 6.09
CA LYS A 37 22.46 11.22 6.05
C LYS A 37 22.18 11.95 7.35
N GLU A 38 23.21 12.62 7.84
CA GLU A 38 23.07 13.67 8.84
C GLU A 38 22.60 14.97 8.17
N LEU A 39 21.57 15.60 8.73
CA LEU A 39 20.97 16.82 8.20
C LEU A 39 20.75 17.83 9.32
N ASN A 40 21.04 19.10 9.02
CA ASN A 40 20.61 20.22 9.82
C ASN A 40 19.13 20.49 9.57
N PHE A 41 18.32 20.42 10.62
CA PHE A 41 16.90 20.77 10.63
C PHE A 41 16.72 22.03 11.47
N TYR A 42 16.01 23.01 10.92
CA TYR A 42 15.71 24.26 11.61
C TYR A 42 14.22 24.31 11.94
N PHE A 43 13.89 24.50 13.20
CA PHE A 43 12.51 24.70 13.65
C PHE A 43 12.43 26.00 14.45
N ASN A 44 11.60 26.94 14.01
CA ASN A 44 11.51 28.29 14.58
C ASN A 44 12.87 29.00 14.71
N GLY A 45 13.81 28.73 13.79
CA GLY A 45 15.17 29.29 13.81
C GLY A 45 16.18 28.51 14.64
N ASP A 46 15.74 27.56 15.48
CA ASP A 46 16.64 26.72 16.27
C ASP A 46 17.19 25.57 15.44
N LEU A 47 18.52 25.45 15.41
CA LEU A 47 19.21 24.32 14.80
C LEU A 47 19.02 23.04 15.61
N LYS A 48 18.67 21.96 14.91
CA LYS A 48 18.60 20.57 15.39
C LYS A 48 19.32 19.69 14.38
N VAL A 49 19.93 18.60 14.84
CA VAL A 49 20.59 17.63 13.96
C VAL A 49 19.70 16.39 13.85
N ILE A 50 19.53 15.90 12.62
CA ILE A 50 18.82 14.67 12.27
C ILE A 50 19.84 13.69 11.72
N ASP A 51 20.03 12.56 12.38
CA ASP A 51 20.99 11.50 12.05
C ASP A 51 20.36 10.31 11.28
N GLU A 52 19.04 10.15 11.37
CA GLU A 52 18.30 9.04 10.78
C GLU A 52 17.58 9.40 9.45
N ALA A 53 18.08 10.39 8.69
CA ALA A 53 17.47 10.71 7.40
C ALA A 53 17.87 9.70 6.31
N ILE A 54 16.90 9.29 5.48
CA ILE A 54 17.11 8.35 4.38
C ILE A 54 16.92 9.10 3.07
N ALA A 55 17.96 9.19 2.25
CA ALA A 55 17.84 9.73 0.90
C ALA A 55 17.59 8.60 -0.12
N HIS A 56 16.51 8.71 -0.90
CA HIS A 56 16.15 7.73 -1.93
C HIS A 56 15.38 8.40 -3.09
N ASN A 57 15.79 8.13 -4.34
CA ASN A 57 15.16 8.66 -5.56
C ASN A 57 14.94 10.19 -5.54
N GLY A 58 15.94 10.95 -5.09
CA GLY A 58 15.84 12.41 -4.98
C GLY A 58 14.91 12.91 -3.87
N THR A 59 14.32 12.01 -3.09
CA THR A 59 13.48 12.31 -1.92
C THR A 59 14.22 12.02 -0.63
N THR A 60 14.08 12.88 0.37
CA THR A 60 14.62 12.65 1.71
C THR A 60 13.48 12.30 2.65
N TYR A 61 13.55 11.10 3.23
CA TYR A 61 12.62 10.62 4.23
C TYR A 61 13.20 10.86 5.61
N VAL A 62 12.43 11.51 6.47
CA VAL A 62 12.81 11.78 7.85
C VAL A 62 11.80 11.11 8.78
N PRO A 63 12.23 10.31 9.76
CA PRO A 63 11.32 9.73 10.73
C PRO A 63 10.53 10.83 11.46
N VAL A 64 9.21 10.71 11.46
CA VAL A 64 8.31 11.65 12.17
C VAL A 64 8.67 11.76 13.66
N ARG A 65 9.25 10.70 14.25
CA ARG A 65 9.74 10.70 15.64
C ARG A 65 10.90 11.68 15.85
N THR A 66 11.79 11.80 14.88
CA THR A 66 12.93 12.71 14.95
C THR A 66 12.46 14.16 14.87
N ILE A 67 11.51 14.44 13.96
CA ILE A 67 10.83 15.74 13.90
C ILE A 67 10.09 16.04 15.22
N ALA A 68 9.39 15.06 15.79
CA ALA A 68 8.66 15.25 17.04
C ALA A 68 9.59 15.64 18.20
N LYS A 69 10.72 14.95 18.35
CA LYS A 69 11.76 15.29 19.35
C LYS A 69 12.27 16.72 19.13
N ALA A 70 12.53 17.09 17.87
CA ALA A 70 13.05 18.41 17.51
C ALA A 70 12.09 19.55 17.90
N VAL A 71 10.77 19.33 17.78
CA VAL A 71 9.73 20.31 18.11
C VAL A 71 9.18 20.17 19.54
N GLY A 72 9.81 19.35 20.39
CA GLY A 72 9.42 19.19 21.79
C GLY A 72 8.08 18.47 22.00
N THR A 73 7.69 17.59 21.07
CA THR A 73 6.46 16.80 21.13
C THR A 73 6.73 15.29 21.05
N THR A 74 5.69 14.49 21.14
CA THR A 74 5.78 13.02 21.07
C THR A 74 4.94 12.47 19.94
N VAL A 75 5.40 11.37 19.33
CA VAL A 75 4.63 10.59 18.36
C VAL A 75 3.94 9.46 19.09
N LYS A 76 2.63 9.35 18.89
CA LYS A 76 1.80 8.29 19.46
C LYS A 76 1.08 7.56 18.33
N PRO A 77 1.57 6.39 17.89
CA PRO A 77 0.84 5.57 16.94
C PRO A 77 -0.38 4.92 17.60
N ASP A 78 -1.47 4.85 16.86
CA ASP A 78 -2.72 4.16 17.21
C ASP A 78 -3.14 3.32 15.99
N PHE A 79 -2.54 2.14 15.89
CA PHE A 79 -2.75 1.24 14.75
C PHE A 79 -4.14 0.64 14.72
N ASP A 80 -4.80 0.51 15.87
CA ASP A 80 -6.20 0.12 15.95
C ASP A 80 -7.11 1.09 15.20
N ARG A 81 -6.67 2.35 15.03
CA ARG A 81 -7.40 3.40 14.31
C ARG A 81 -6.78 3.85 13.00
N GLN A 82 -5.66 3.23 12.61
CA GLN A 82 -4.84 3.65 11.47
C GLN A 82 -4.45 5.13 11.59
N SER A 83 -4.04 5.55 12.79
CA SER A 83 -3.74 6.94 13.11
C SER A 83 -2.36 7.09 13.72
N ILE A 84 -1.72 8.23 13.47
CA ILE A 84 -0.51 8.67 14.18
C ILE A 84 -0.79 10.07 14.72
N TYR A 85 -0.63 10.24 16.03
CA TYR A 85 -0.81 11.54 16.68
C TYR A 85 0.55 12.18 16.97
N LEU A 86 0.65 13.47 16.66
CA LEU A 86 1.78 14.31 17.05
C LEU A 86 1.34 15.22 18.20
N GLY A 87 1.77 14.91 19.42
CA GLY A 87 1.39 15.64 20.63
C GLY A 87 0.11 15.16 21.30
N LYS A 88 -0.88 16.04 21.43
CA LYS A 88 -2.13 15.75 22.13
C LYS A 88 -3.03 14.86 21.28
N GLU A 89 -3.63 13.86 21.91
CA GLU A 89 -4.60 12.98 21.28
C GLU A 89 -6.00 13.61 21.35
N PRO A 90 -6.85 13.43 20.32
CA PRO A 90 -8.22 13.91 20.37
C PRO A 90 -9.01 13.17 21.46
N LYS A 91 -9.91 13.88 22.16
CA LYS A 91 -10.77 13.28 23.20
C LYS A 91 -11.66 12.18 22.61
N ASN A 92 -12.23 12.42 21.43
CA ASN A 92 -12.96 11.42 20.67
C ASN A 92 -12.08 10.91 19.53
N LYS A 93 -11.52 9.71 19.70
CA LYS A 93 -10.69 9.05 18.69
C LYS A 93 -11.51 8.31 17.63
N GLY A 94 -12.83 8.17 17.81
CA GLY A 94 -13.67 7.35 16.96
C GLY A 94 -13.46 5.84 17.16
N LEU A 95 -14.12 5.08 16.29
CA LEU A 95 -14.13 3.63 16.24
C LEU A 95 -12.75 3.07 15.87
N THR A 96 -12.38 1.95 16.49
CA THR A 96 -11.31 1.11 15.99
C THR A 96 -11.74 0.43 14.68
N LEU A 97 -10.76 -0.04 13.91
CA LEU A 97 -11.00 -0.83 12.70
C LEU A 97 -11.83 -2.08 13.02
N GLU A 98 -11.52 -2.79 14.10
CA GLU A 98 -12.27 -3.96 14.54
C GLU A 98 -13.74 -3.62 14.83
N GLN A 99 -14.00 -2.51 15.53
CA GLN A 99 -15.35 -2.04 15.80
C GLN A 99 -16.10 -1.69 14.51
N ALA A 100 -15.42 -1.03 13.55
CA ALA A 100 -16.00 -0.71 12.25
C ALA A 100 -16.33 -1.96 11.43
N MET A 101 -15.41 -2.94 11.37
CA MET A 101 -15.61 -4.23 10.72
C MET A 101 -16.76 -5.01 11.35
N SER A 102 -16.84 -5.06 12.68
CA SER A 102 -17.95 -5.69 13.40
C SER A 102 -19.30 -5.04 13.07
N LYS A 103 -19.35 -3.71 12.95
CA LYS A 103 -20.55 -3.00 12.51
C LYS A 103 -20.96 -3.37 11.09
N VAL A 104 -20.01 -3.41 10.15
CA VAL A 104 -20.27 -3.83 8.76
C VAL A 104 -20.78 -5.27 8.72
N TRP A 105 -20.09 -6.20 9.37
CA TRP A 105 -20.49 -7.61 9.43
C TRP A 105 -21.90 -7.78 9.99
N ASN A 106 -22.19 -7.17 11.14
CA ASN A 106 -23.49 -7.33 11.78
C ASN A 106 -24.63 -6.74 10.94
N LYS A 107 -24.35 -5.69 10.16
CA LYS A 107 -25.33 -5.10 9.26
C LYS A 107 -25.62 -5.99 8.04
N TYR A 108 -24.59 -6.55 7.40
CA TYR A 108 -24.74 -7.19 6.09
C TYR A 108 -24.70 -8.72 6.11
N LYS A 109 -24.25 -9.39 7.17
CA LYS A 109 -24.03 -10.85 7.20
C LYS A 109 -25.21 -11.73 6.75
N ASN A 110 -26.44 -11.25 6.93
CA ASN A 110 -27.65 -12.00 6.55
C ASN A 110 -28.00 -11.85 5.06
N GLU A 111 -27.47 -10.83 4.39
CA GLU A 111 -27.65 -10.56 2.96
C GLU A 111 -26.53 -11.18 2.13
N LEU A 112 -25.41 -11.55 2.77
CA LEU A 112 -24.24 -12.11 2.09
C LEU A 112 -24.51 -13.54 1.59
N PRO A 113 -24.09 -13.87 0.35
CA PRO A 113 -24.04 -15.26 -0.08
C PRO A 113 -23.06 -16.06 0.81
N PRO A 114 -23.29 -17.37 1.05
CA PRO A 114 -22.50 -18.17 1.98
C PRO A 114 -20.99 -18.24 1.72
N SER A 115 -20.54 -17.89 0.52
CA SER A 115 -19.12 -17.82 0.14
C SER A 115 -18.41 -16.56 0.66
N TYR A 116 -19.13 -15.45 0.89
CA TYR A 116 -18.56 -14.17 1.29
C TYR A 116 -18.45 -14.06 2.81
N LYS A 117 -17.31 -14.50 3.34
CA LYS A 117 -17.06 -14.61 4.79
C LYS A 117 -15.84 -13.83 5.27
N TYR A 118 -15.08 -13.23 4.34
CA TYR A 118 -13.86 -12.52 4.68
C TYR A 118 -14.06 -11.01 4.60
N MET A 119 -13.40 -10.29 5.49
CA MET A 119 -13.38 -8.84 5.50
C MET A 119 -11.97 -8.34 5.77
N MET A 120 -11.63 -7.19 5.19
CA MET A 120 -10.40 -6.48 5.54
C MET A 120 -10.54 -4.98 5.33
N LEU A 121 -9.64 -4.22 5.95
CA LEU A 121 -9.39 -2.84 5.54
C LEU A 121 -8.78 -2.88 4.14
N ASP A 122 -9.43 -2.21 3.19
CA ASP A 122 -8.89 -2.03 1.85
C ASP A 122 -8.01 -0.78 1.80
N SER A 123 -8.53 0.35 2.31
CA SER A 123 -7.85 1.64 2.33
C SER A 123 -8.46 2.59 3.36
N LEU A 124 -7.81 3.75 3.55
CA LEU A 124 -8.44 4.91 4.16
C LEU A 124 -8.95 5.84 3.05
N THR A 125 -10.14 6.40 3.21
CA THR A 125 -10.66 7.42 2.28
C THR A 125 -9.86 8.73 2.39
N GLU A 126 -10.09 9.67 1.48
CA GLU A 126 -9.47 11.00 1.52
C GLU A 126 -9.80 11.77 2.82
N THR A 127 -10.98 11.52 3.40
CA THR A 127 -11.42 12.09 4.68
C THR A 127 -10.93 11.29 5.89
N GLY A 128 -10.15 10.23 5.66
CA GLY A 128 -9.59 9.37 6.69
C GLY A 128 -10.58 8.37 7.29
N GLU A 129 -11.69 8.09 6.61
CA GLU A 129 -12.65 7.02 6.99
C GLU A 129 -12.11 5.64 6.62
N TYR A 130 -12.68 4.56 7.19
CA TYR A 130 -12.28 3.20 6.80
C TYR A 130 -13.03 2.77 5.55
N ARG A 131 -12.32 2.29 4.52
CA ARG A 131 -12.92 1.52 3.43
C ARG A 131 -12.73 0.03 3.70
N ILE A 132 -13.83 -0.66 3.99
CA ILE A 132 -13.83 -2.08 4.35
C ILE A 132 -14.34 -2.89 3.18
N LYS A 133 -13.58 -3.92 2.80
CA LYS A 133 -13.94 -4.84 1.71
C LYS A 133 -14.47 -6.14 2.25
N ILE A 134 -15.65 -6.57 1.81
CA ILE A 134 -16.14 -7.94 2.01
C ILE A 134 -15.84 -8.77 0.76
N TYR A 135 -15.23 -9.93 0.92
CA TYR A 135 -14.79 -10.75 -0.19
C TYR A 135 -14.89 -12.26 0.10
N ALA A 136 -14.81 -13.05 -0.96
CA ALA A 136 -14.67 -14.49 -0.92
C ALA A 136 -13.37 -14.89 -1.63
N VAL A 137 -12.76 -15.97 -1.14
CA VAL A 137 -11.68 -16.66 -1.86
C VAL A 137 -12.30 -17.85 -2.58
N VAL A 138 -12.19 -17.87 -3.90
CA VAL A 138 -12.73 -18.95 -4.75
C VAL A 138 -11.55 -19.78 -5.21
N ILE A 139 -11.63 -21.09 -4.97
CA ILE A 139 -10.62 -22.04 -5.43
C ILE A 139 -11.01 -22.47 -6.85
N ASP A 140 -10.15 -22.13 -7.81
CA ASP A 140 -10.33 -22.48 -9.22
C ASP A 140 -9.88 -23.91 -9.50
N ASP A 141 -8.79 -24.35 -8.85
CA ASP A 141 -8.27 -25.71 -8.97
C ASP A 141 -7.72 -26.19 -7.62
N TYR A 142 -8.39 -27.19 -7.06
CA TYR A 142 -8.02 -27.81 -5.78
C TYR A 142 -6.69 -28.57 -5.81
N LYS A 143 -6.24 -29.03 -6.99
CA LYS A 143 -4.98 -29.79 -7.11
C LYS A 143 -3.77 -28.86 -7.12
N THR A 144 -3.89 -27.70 -7.77
CA THR A 144 -2.82 -26.71 -7.86
C THR A 144 -2.90 -25.66 -6.74
N GLY A 145 -4.05 -25.54 -6.06
CA GLY A 145 -4.32 -24.48 -5.10
C GLY A 145 -4.58 -23.13 -5.78
N LEU A 146 -4.78 -23.12 -7.09
CA LEU A 146 -5.09 -21.90 -7.83
C LEU A 146 -6.41 -21.34 -7.31
N SER A 147 -6.39 -20.05 -6.98
CA SER A 147 -7.55 -19.34 -6.44
C SER A 147 -7.52 -17.88 -6.85
N HIS A 148 -8.69 -17.26 -6.81
CA HIS A 148 -8.85 -15.82 -6.96
C HIS A 148 -9.73 -15.26 -5.85
N THR A 149 -9.64 -13.94 -5.68
CA THR A 149 -10.52 -13.20 -4.76
C THR A 149 -11.64 -12.55 -5.55
N THR A 150 -12.88 -12.78 -5.14
CA THR A 150 -14.04 -12.02 -5.63
C THR A 150 -14.54 -11.08 -4.54
N THR A 151 -14.82 -9.84 -4.90
CA THR A 151 -15.27 -8.81 -3.95
C THR A 151 -16.78 -8.71 -4.03
N TYR A 152 -17.46 -8.74 -2.88
CA TYR A 152 -18.89 -8.51 -2.82
C TYR A 152 -19.19 -7.02 -2.97
N ASN A 153 -18.60 -6.22 -2.07
CA ASN A 153 -18.80 -4.79 -2.01
C ASN A 153 -17.71 -4.14 -1.13
N PHE A 154 -17.62 -2.82 -1.24
CA PHE A 154 -16.84 -1.97 -0.36
C PHE A 154 -17.79 -1.12 0.49
N TYR A 155 -17.35 -0.83 1.71
CA TYR A 155 -18.14 -0.09 2.69
C TYR A 155 -17.28 0.99 3.33
N ASP A 156 -17.65 2.24 3.10
CA ASP A 156 -17.04 3.38 3.76
C ASP A 156 -17.70 3.58 5.13
N VAL A 157 -16.87 3.57 6.19
CA VAL A 157 -17.32 3.69 7.58
C VAL A 157 -16.74 4.93 8.22
N ASN A 158 -17.62 5.89 8.53
CA ASN A 158 -17.24 7.10 9.25
C ASN A 158 -16.76 6.74 10.67
N LYS A 159 -15.52 7.10 11.00
CA LYS A 159 -14.89 6.73 12.27
C LYS A 159 -15.60 7.30 13.50
N HIS A 160 -16.27 8.45 13.38
CA HIS A 160 -16.85 9.14 14.53
C HIS A 160 -18.34 8.86 14.70
N THR A 161 -19.08 8.77 13.61
CA THR A 161 -20.52 8.51 13.63
C THR A 161 -20.84 7.02 13.50
N GLY A 162 -19.95 6.24 12.90
CA GLY A 162 -20.19 4.84 12.56
C GLY A 162 -21.22 4.65 11.45
N LYS A 163 -21.57 5.71 10.70
CA LYS A 163 -22.36 5.60 9.47
C LYS A 163 -21.62 4.71 8.48
N ILE A 164 -22.33 3.76 7.89
CA ILE A 164 -21.82 2.85 6.85
C ILE A 164 -22.49 3.21 5.52
N THR A 165 -21.69 3.44 4.49
CA THR A 165 -22.12 3.73 3.12
C THR A 165 -21.56 2.65 2.19
N PRO A 166 -22.41 1.83 1.54
CA PRO A 166 -21.94 0.88 0.53
C PRO A 166 -21.48 1.63 -0.73
N GLU A 167 -20.52 1.07 -1.46
CA GLU A 167 -20.10 1.61 -2.76
C GLU A 167 -21.11 1.26 -3.87
N PHE A 168 -21.70 0.06 -3.80
CA PHE A 168 -22.70 -0.41 -4.75
C PHE A 168 -24.01 -0.78 -4.02
N ASP A 169 -25.15 -0.39 -4.59
CA ASP A 169 -26.52 -0.67 -4.06
C ASP A 169 -27.04 -2.06 -4.47
#